data_AF-A0A7S1SX01-F1
#
_entry.id   AF-A0A7S1SX01-F1
#
_cell.length_a   1.000
_cell.length_b   1.000
_cell.length_c   1.000
_cell.angle_alpha   90.00
_cell.angle_beta   90.00
_cell.angle_gamma   90.00
#
_symmetry.space_group_name_H-M   'P 1'
#
loop_
_entity.id
_entity.type
_entity.pdbx_description
1 polymer ?
#
loop_
_entity_poly.entity_id
_entity_poly.type
_entity_poly.pdbx_seq_one_letter_code
_entity_poly.pdbx_strand_id
1 'polypeptide(L)'
;GESRVTATSDSSSWKAVPFSEQRIRSGRQRHRRNMAQHQKKLWQELLLLGTSLACSAGVMMWAIDRLDPQRDTKIAAKKRKLELQRRLGISLDLNSYEEMLAGDVINPAELSVSLEDIGGLKSIVNALYNKVIAPLQRPQ
;
A
#
# COMPACT_ATOMS: atom_id res chain seq x y z
N GLY A 1 -23.32 55.92 83.66
CA GLY A 1 -23.89 55.70 82.33
C GLY A 1 -23.17 54.52 81.73
N GLU A 2 -23.82 53.36 81.55
CA GLU A 2 -24.77 53.10 80.45
C GLU A 2 -24.15 53.52 79.11
N SER A 3 -23.82 52.61 78.18
CA SER A 3 -24.72 51.75 77.39
C SER A 3 -23.86 51.27 76.20
N ARG A 4 -24.05 50.20 75.42
CA ARG A 4 -25.11 49.21 75.21
C ARG A 4 -24.53 48.17 74.22
N VAL A 5 -24.86 46.92 74.45
CA VAL A 5 -24.60 45.72 73.63
C VAL A 5 -25.22 45.84 72.23
N THR A 6 -24.58 45.32 71.18
CA THR A 6 -25.26 44.49 70.17
C THR A 6 -24.28 43.50 69.52
N ALA A 7 -24.54 42.21 69.75
CA ALA A 7 -24.01 41.10 68.98
C ALA A 7 -24.91 40.89 67.76
N THR A 8 -24.32 40.67 66.59
CA THR A 8 -25.02 40.02 65.47
C THR A 8 -24.26 38.77 65.07
N SER A 9 -24.81 37.66 65.55
CA SER A 9 -24.66 36.31 65.04
C SER A 9 -24.86 36.27 63.51
N ASP A 10 -23.88 35.73 62.78
CA ASP A 10 -24.22 34.88 61.64
C ASP A 10 -23.35 33.62 61.64
N SER A 11 -23.73 32.71 62.53
CA SER A 11 -23.30 31.33 62.57
C SER A 11 -24.24 30.48 61.72
N SER A 12 -24.08 30.45 60.39
CA SER A 12 -24.68 29.40 59.55
C SER A 12 -24.04 29.40 58.16
N SER A 13 -23.27 28.40 57.77
CA SER A 13 -23.84 27.29 56.99
C SER A 13 -22.78 26.20 56.75
N TRP A 14 -22.30 25.55 57.82
CA TRP A 14 -21.89 24.15 57.70
C TRP A 14 -23.17 23.33 57.54
N LYS A 15 -23.78 23.37 56.35
CA LYS A 15 -24.84 22.42 56.02
C LYS A 15 -24.16 21.05 55.95
N ALA A 16 -24.24 20.33 57.05
CA ALA A 16 -23.96 18.91 57.08
C ALA A 16 -24.83 18.26 56.00
N VAL A 17 -24.20 17.87 54.90
CA VAL A 17 -24.87 17.20 53.80
C VAL A 17 -25.45 15.91 54.38
N PRO A 18 -26.77 15.68 54.32
CA PRO A 18 -27.38 14.53 54.98
C PRO A 18 -26.74 13.24 54.45
N PHE A 19 -26.53 12.27 55.35
CA PHE A 19 -25.84 11.01 55.04
C PHE A 19 -26.43 10.27 53.82
N SER A 20 -27.72 10.48 53.52
CA SER A 20 -28.40 9.99 52.32
C SER A 20 -27.84 10.56 51.00
N GLU A 21 -27.39 11.81 50.97
CA GLU A 21 -26.78 12.44 49.79
C GLU A 21 -25.29 12.11 49.61
N GLN A 22 -24.57 11.85 50.70
CA GLN A 22 -23.18 11.37 50.62
C GLN A 22 -23.10 10.01 49.89
N ARG A 23 -24.09 9.13 50.11
CA ARG A 23 -24.21 7.85 49.38
C ARG A 23 -24.46 8.08 47.89
N ILE A 24 -25.31 9.03 47.50
CA ILE A 24 -25.60 9.35 46.10
C ILE A 24 -24.35 9.92 45.39
N ARG A 25 -23.55 10.77 46.05
CA ARG A 25 -22.27 11.26 45.48
C ARG A 25 -21.22 10.15 45.33
N SER A 26 -21.11 9.24 46.29
CA SER A 26 -20.18 8.12 46.23
C SER A 26 -20.55 7.08 45.15
N GLY A 27 -21.86 6.84 44.93
CA GLY A 27 -22.36 6.02 43.82
C GLY A 27 -22.12 6.67 42.45
N ARG A 28 -22.32 7.99 42.34
CA ARG A 28 -22.07 8.75 41.11
C ARG A 28 -20.57 8.82 40.77
N GLN A 29 -19.68 8.88 41.76
CA GLN A 29 -18.23 8.82 41.55
C GLN A 29 -17.73 7.44 41.10
N ARG A 30 -18.27 6.34 41.63
CA ARG A 30 -17.96 4.99 41.16
C ARG A 30 -18.35 4.81 39.69
N HIS A 31 -19.51 5.32 39.29
CA HIS A 31 -19.96 5.26 37.90
C HIS A 31 -19.02 6.01 36.94
N ARG A 32 -18.51 7.19 37.32
CA ARG A 32 -17.58 7.97 36.46
C ARG A 32 -16.21 7.28 36.31
N ARG A 33 -15.69 6.66 37.37
CA ARG A 33 -14.42 5.90 37.31
C ARG A 33 -14.55 4.65 36.44
N ASN A 34 -15.66 3.93 36.56
CA ASN A 34 -15.93 2.74 35.76
C ASN A 34 -16.04 3.08 34.27
N MET A 35 -16.68 4.20 33.90
CA MET A 35 -16.79 4.65 32.51
C MET A 35 -15.42 5.01 31.90
N ALA A 36 -14.56 5.71 32.64
CA ALA A 36 -13.21 6.03 32.17
C ALA A 36 -12.33 4.79 31.99
N GLN A 37 -12.50 3.76 32.82
CA GLN A 37 -11.82 2.47 32.63
C GLN A 37 -12.39 1.68 31.45
N HIS A 38 -13.71 1.72 31.26
CA HIS A 38 -14.37 1.04 30.14
C HIS A 38 -13.94 1.65 28.79
N GLN A 39 -13.88 2.98 28.71
CA GLN A 39 -13.38 3.67 27.52
C GLN A 39 -11.94 3.26 27.17
N LYS A 40 -11.05 3.14 28.16
CA LYS A 40 -9.68 2.65 27.93
C LYS A 40 -9.64 1.22 27.42
N LYS A 41 -10.48 0.33 27.95
CA LYS A 41 -10.62 -1.05 27.45
C LYS A 41 -11.11 -1.09 26.02
N LEU A 42 -12.12 -0.29 25.68
CA LEU A 42 -12.65 -0.19 24.31
C LEU A 42 -11.58 0.31 23.31
N TRP A 43 -10.78 1.30 23.69
CA TRP A 43 -9.67 1.77 22.85
C TRP A 43 -8.59 0.71 22.68
N GLN A 44 -8.27 -0.04 23.75
CA GLN A 44 -7.33 -1.16 23.68
C GLN A 44 -7.86 -2.27 22.77
N GLU A 45 -9.13 -2.65 22.89
CA GLU A 45 -9.77 -3.66 22.05
C GLU A 45 -9.80 -3.22 20.58
N LEU A 46 -10.09 -1.96 20.29
CA LEU A 46 -10.08 -1.42 18.93
C LEU A 46 -8.66 -1.45 18.33
N LEU A 47 -7.66 -1.09 19.12
CA LEU A 47 -6.27 -1.11 18.69
C LEU A 47 -5.77 -2.54 18.49
N LEU A 48 -6.13 -3.46 19.39
CA LEU A 48 -5.80 -4.88 19.28
C LEU A 48 -6.46 -5.50 18.04
N LEU A 49 -7.73 -5.19 17.80
CA LEU A 49 -8.47 -5.66 16.64
C LEU A 49 -7.84 -5.12 15.34
N GLY A 50 -7.56 -3.81 15.30
CA GLY A 50 -6.88 -3.18 14.17
C GLY A 50 -5.50 -3.77 13.90
N THR A 51 -4.69 -3.99 14.93
CA THR A 51 -3.35 -4.60 14.79
C THR A 51 -3.42 -6.03 14.27
N SER A 52 -4.33 -6.86 14.80
CA SER A 52 -4.49 -8.24 14.34
C SER A 52 -4.91 -8.32 12.87
N LEU A 53 -5.85 -7.45 12.46
CA LEU A 53 -6.32 -7.39 11.08
C LEU A 53 -5.22 -6.89 10.14
N ALA A 54 -4.46 -5.87 10.55
CA ALA A 54 -3.33 -5.34 9.79
C ALA A 54 -2.19 -6.38 9.65
N CYS A 55 -1.82 -7.07 10.73
CA CYS A 55 -0.83 -8.14 10.70
C CYS A 55 -1.29 -9.28 9.77
N SER A 56 -2.55 -9.70 9.88
CA SER A 56 -3.12 -10.74 9.02
C SER A 56 -3.12 -10.33 7.55
N ALA A 57 -3.51 -9.10 7.23
CA ALA A 57 -3.50 -8.59 5.86
C ALA A 57 -2.09 -8.49 5.30
N GLY A 58 -1.11 -8.05 6.10
CA GLY A 58 0.29 -7.95 5.68
C GLY A 58 0.89 -9.32 5.34
N VAL A 59 0.66 -10.32 6.19
CA VAL A 59 1.12 -11.70 5.92
C VAL A 59 0.43 -12.27 4.67
N MET A 60 -0.88 -12.03 4.52
CA MET A 60 -1.63 -12.46 3.34
C MET A 60 -1.11 -11.82 2.04
N MET A 61 -0.85 -10.51 2.03
CA MET A 61 -0.28 -9.80 0.87
C MET A 61 1.11 -10.35 0.53
N TRP A 62 1.97 -10.54 1.52
CA TRP A 62 3.31 -11.12 1.30
C TRP A 62 3.25 -12.55 0.75
N ALA A 63 2.27 -13.35 1.19
CA ALA A 63 2.06 -14.69 0.66
C ALA A 63 1.57 -14.66 -0.80
N ILE A 64 0.64 -13.76 -1.14
CA ILE A 64 0.16 -13.57 -2.52
C ILE A 64 1.31 -13.13 -3.45
N ASP A 65 2.15 -12.19 -3.00
CA ASP A 65 3.31 -11.71 -3.77
C ASP A 65 4.41 -12.77 -3.99
N ARG A 66 4.44 -13.80 -3.14
CA ARG A 66 5.31 -14.98 -3.32
C ARG A 66 4.68 -16.07 -4.19
N LEU A 67 3.35 -16.09 -4.29
CA LEU A 67 2.63 -17.11 -5.03
C LEU A 67 2.45 -16.77 -6.51
N ASP A 68 2.62 -15.51 -6.93
CA ASP A 68 2.64 -15.13 -8.36
C ASP A 68 3.95 -15.58 -9.01
N PRO A 69 3.95 -16.68 -9.81
CA PRO A 69 5.14 -17.17 -10.46
C PRO A 69 5.54 -16.31 -11.67
N GLN A 70 4.71 -15.32 -12.07
CA GLN A 70 4.92 -14.44 -13.22
C GLN A 70 5.36 -13.03 -12.82
N ARG A 71 5.68 -12.74 -11.55
CA ARG A 71 6.11 -11.39 -11.16
C ARG A 71 7.40 -10.97 -11.87
N ASP A 72 8.36 -11.89 -11.97
CA ASP A 72 9.70 -11.58 -12.50
C ASP A 72 9.62 -11.39 -14.02
N THR A 73 8.77 -12.15 -14.70
CA THR A 73 8.49 -11.99 -16.14
C THR A 73 7.78 -10.67 -16.42
N LYS A 74 6.79 -10.27 -15.61
CA LYS A 74 6.12 -8.96 -15.72
C LYS A 74 7.09 -7.80 -15.49
N ILE A 75 8.00 -7.92 -14.52
CA ILE A 75 9.02 -6.89 -14.26
C ILE A 75 10.01 -6.79 -15.42
N ALA A 76 10.49 -7.92 -15.93
CA ALA A 76 11.41 -7.97 -17.07
C ALA A 76 10.77 -7.41 -18.35
N ALA A 77 9.53 -7.79 -18.63
CA ALA A 77 8.73 -7.28 -19.74
C ALA A 77 8.54 -5.76 -19.67
N LYS A 78 8.20 -5.21 -18.49
CA LYS A 78 8.08 -3.75 -18.29
C LYS A 78 9.39 -3.02 -18.54
N LYS A 79 10.52 -3.56 -18.10
CA LYS A 79 11.85 -2.99 -18.35
C LYS A 79 12.18 -2.96 -19.84
N ARG A 80 12.00 -4.10 -20.54
CA ARG A 80 12.23 -4.22 -21.99
C ARG A 80 11.33 -3.30 -22.79
N LYS A 81 10.04 -3.22 -22.45
CA LYS A 81 9.07 -2.27 -23.04
C LYS A 81 9.58 -0.83 -22.95
N LEU A 82 10.06 -0.43 -21.78
CA LEU A 82 10.50 0.94 -21.54
C LEU A 82 11.80 1.27 -22.29
N GLU A 83 12.68 0.29 -22.46
CA GLU A 83 13.87 0.42 -23.31
C GLU A 83 13.50 0.54 -24.80
N LEU A 84 12.59 -0.30 -25.29
CA LEU A 84 12.08 -0.24 -26.67
C LEU A 84 11.40 1.11 -26.94
N GLN A 85 10.56 1.59 -26.02
CA GLN A 85 9.87 2.87 -26.13
C GLN A 85 10.86 4.05 -26.22
N ARG A 86 11.90 4.05 -25.39
CA ARG A 86 12.95 5.07 -25.42
C ARG A 86 13.70 5.11 -26.75
N ARG A 87 13.95 3.94 -27.36
CA ARG A 87 14.75 3.84 -28.59
C ARG A 87 13.94 4.08 -29.85
N LEU A 88 12.71 3.58 -29.90
CA LEU A 88 11.82 3.76 -31.05
C LEU A 88 11.22 5.19 -31.10
N GLY A 89 11.21 5.90 -29.97
CA GLY A 89 10.68 7.27 -29.89
C GLY A 89 9.16 7.35 -30.10
N ILE A 90 8.48 6.22 -30.15
CA ILE A 90 7.02 6.08 -30.26
C ILE A 90 6.46 5.56 -28.94
N SER A 91 5.28 6.04 -28.57
CA SER A 91 4.56 5.49 -27.43
C SER A 91 4.00 4.12 -27.78
N LEU A 92 4.42 3.08 -27.05
CA LEU A 92 3.89 1.73 -27.22
C LEU A 92 2.76 1.51 -26.21
N ASP A 93 1.53 1.59 -26.70
CA ASP A 93 0.34 1.22 -25.94
C ASP A 93 0.04 -0.26 -26.23
N LEU A 94 0.45 -1.13 -25.30
CA LEU A 94 0.35 -2.59 -25.45
C LEU A 94 -0.73 -3.14 -24.50
N ASN A 95 -1.48 -4.13 -24.96
CA ASN A 95 -2.39 -4.90 -24.12
C ASN A 95 -1.62 -5.85 -23.17
N SER A 96 -2.26 -6.34 -22.11
CA SER A 96 -1.66 -7.25 -21.12
C SER A 96 -0.98 -8.48 -21.73
N TYR A 97 -1.51 -9.03 -22.83
CA TYR A 97 -0.90 -10.18 -23.51
C TYR A 97 0.29 -9.76 -24.37
N GLU A 98 0.22 -8.59 -25.00
CA GLU A 98 1.31 -8.05 -25.80
C GLU A 98 2.46 -7.57 -24.91
N GLU A 99 2.19 -7.09 -23.69
CA GLU A 99 3.24 -6.79 -22.71
C GLU A 99 4.01 -8.05 -22.33
N MET A 100 3.32 -9.19 -22.16
CA MET A 100 3.99 -10.47 -21.90
C MET A 100 4.91 -10.87 -23.06
N LEU A 101 4.47 -10.65 -24.31
CA LEU A 101 5.24 -10.94 -25.53
C LEU A 101 6.31 -9.88 -25.84
N ALA A 102 6.16 -8.64 -25.36
CA ALA A 102 7.16 -7.59 -25.57
C ALA A 102 8.50 -7.95 -24.93
N GLY A 103 8.47 -8.81 -23.91
CA GLY A 103 9.67 -9.42 -23.36
C GLY A 103 10.44 -10.25 -24.39
N ASP A 104 9.77 -10.92 -25.32
CA ASP A 104 10.39 -11.86 -26.27
C ASP A 104 10.98 -11.16 -27.51
N VAL A 105 10.72 -9.86 -27.68
CA VAL A 105 11.26 -9.08 -28.79
C VAL A 105 12.75 -8.83 -28.57
N ILE A 106 13.57 -9.33 -29.51
CA ILE A 106 15.03 -9.19 -29.46
C ILE A 106 15.46 -7.93 -30.20
N ASN A 107 16.35 -7.18 -29.56
CA ASN A 107 16.98 -6.01 -30.14
C ASN A 107 18.15 -6.43 -31.06
N PRO A 108 18.20 -5.97 -32.33
CA PRO A 108 19.28 -6.32 -33.24
C PRO A 108 20.67 -5.83 -32.79
N ALA A 109 20.76 -4.79 -31.94
CA ALA A 109 22.03 -4.31 -31.42
C ALA A 109 22.63 -5.21 -30.32
N GLU A 110 21.84 -6.13 -29.75
CA GLU A 110 22.31 -7.12 -28.77
C GLU A 110 22.85 -8.38 -29.46
N LEU A 111 22.52 -8.59 -30.74
CA LEU A 111 23.01 -9.72 -31.52
C LEU A 111 24.46 -9.47 -31.95
N SER A 112 25.37 -10.34 -31.50
CA SER A 112 26.81 -10.24 -31.77
C SER A 112 27.24 -10.89 -33.10
N VAL A 113 26.30 -11.43 -33.86
CA VAL A 113 26.57 -12.19 -35.09
C VAL A 113 25.70 -11.67 -36.23
N SER A 114 26.25 -11.68 -37.45
CA SER A 114 25.52 -11.33 -38.67
C SER A 114 25.38 -12.53 -39.62
N LEU A 115 24.56 -12.36 -40.67
CA LEU A 115 24.41 -13.38 -41.70
C LEU A 115 25.65 -13.53 -42.57
N GLU A 116 26.55 -12.53 -42.58
CA GLU A 116 27.82 -12.61 -43.30
C GLU A 116 28.86 -13.48 -42.58
N ASP A 117 28.71 -13.65 -41.26
CA ASP A 117 29.61 -14.46 -40.43
C ASP A 117 29.42 -15.97 -40.64
N ILE A 118 28.38 -16.38 -41.37
CA ILE A 118 28.05 -17.80 -41.63
C ILE A 118 28.83 -18.30 -42.86
N GLY A 119 29.88 -19.07 -42.62
CA GLY A 119 30.70 -19.71 -43.66
C GLY A 119 29.93 -20.76 -44.48
N GLY A 120 30.21 -20.84 -45.79
CA GLY A 120 29.70 -21.88 -46.68
C GLY A 120 28.24 -21.72 -47.13
N LEU A 121 27.50 -20.72 -46.63
CA LEU A 121 26.05 -20.59 -46.88
C LEU A 121 25.65 -19.36 -47.72
N LYS A 122 26.60 -18.74 -48.43
CA LYS A 122 26.41 -17.45 -49.13
C LYS A 122 25.30 -17.47 -50.19
N SER A 123 25.10 -18.59 -50.88
CA SER A 123 24.01 -18.75 -51.86
C SER A 123 22.63 -18.71 -51.21
N ILE A 124 22.47 -19.34 -50.04
CA ILE A 124 21.22 -19.35 -49.28
C ILE A 124 20.98 -17.99 -48.62
N VAL A 125 22.01 -17.37 -48.05
CA VAL A 125 21.92 -16.01 -47.47
C VAL A 125 21.43 -15.00 -48.53
N ASN A 126 21.99 -15.04 -49.74
CA ASN A 126 21.53 -14.17 -50.84
C ASN A 126 20.08 -14.44 -51.24
N ALA A 127 19.65 -15.71 -51.27
CA ALA A 127 18.27 -16.06 -51.57
C ALA A 127 17.31 -15.59 -50.47
N LEU A 128 17.67 -15.78 -49.20
CA LEU A 128 16.90 -15.32 -48.04
C LEU A 128 16.77 -13.79 -48.04
N TYR A 129 17.87 -13.08 -48.35
CA TYR A 129 17.87 -11.63 -48.40
C TYR A 129 16.91 -11.09 -49.46
N ASN A 130 17.02 -11.58 -50.69
CA ASN A 130 16.21 -11.10 -51.82
C ASN A 130 14.74 -11.50 -51.70
N LYS A 131 14.45 -12.68 -51.13
CA LYS A 131 13.08 -13.22 -51.08
C LYS A 131 12.32 -12.91 -49.80
N VAL A 132 13.00 -12.69 -48.67
CA VAL A 132 12.35 -12.55 -47.36
C VAL A 132 12.74 -11.24 -46.68
N ILE A 133 14.03 -10.95 -46.54
CA ILE A 133 14.49 -9.79 -45.75
C ILE A 133 14.14 -8.48 -46.44
N ALA A 134 14.48 -8.33 -47.73
CA ALA A 134 14.25 -7.09 -48.46
C ALA A 134 12.76 -6.71 -48.56
N PRO A 135 11.82 -7.63 -48.87
CA PRO A 135 10.39 -7.32 -48.87
C PRO A 135 9.84 -6.88 -47.50
N LEU A 136 10.31 -7.48 -46.40
CA LEU A 136 9.80 -7.16 -45.05
C LEU A 136 10.33 -5.82 -44.52
N GLN A 137 11.54 -5.42 -44.90
CA GLN A 137 12.10 -4.13 -44.48
C GLN A 137 11.48 -2.94 -45.22
N ARG A 138 11.05 -3.14 -46.47
CA ARG A 138 10.53 -2.10 -47.34
C ARG A 138 9.31 -2.64 -48.09
N PRO A 139 8.13 -2.67 -47.44
CA PRO A 139 6.89 -2.99 -48.14
C PRO A 139 6.63 -1.90 -49.21
N GLN A 140 6.35 -2.33 -50.44
CA GLN A 140 5.89 -1.45 -51.51
C GLN A 140 4.40 -1.13 -51.37
#